data_AF-A0A1C1YZ05-F1
#
_entry.id   AF-A0A1C1YZ05-F1
#
_cell.length_a   1.000
_cell.length_b   1.000
_cell.length_c   1.000
_cell.angle_alpha   90.00
_cell.angle_beta   90.00
_cell.angle_gamma   90.00
#
_symmetry.space_group_name_H-M   'P 1'
#
loop_
_entity.id
_entity.type
_entity.pdbx_description
1 polymer ?
#
loop_
_entity_poly.entity_id
_entity_poly.type
_entity_poly.pdbx_seq_one_letter_code
_entity_poly.pdbx_strand_id
1 'polypeptide(L)' 'MKPPRRTGSAFEQAEAAFKSVTTKPAAPAPKPAAVPEGKEMVSIRLDRSVLAHFQDDGPGWQDRINAALRQAAGLDEA' A
#
# COMPACT_ATOMS: atom_id res chain seq x y z
N MET A 1 -31.29 -22.61 50.97
CA MET A 1 -31.27 -23.01 49.55
C MET A 1 -30.41 -22.02 48.78
N LYS A 2 -29.27 -22.43 48.23
CA LYS A 2 -28.33 -21.55 47.51
C LYS A 2 -28.62 -21.69 46.01
N PRO A 3 -28.82 -20.60 45.23
CA PRO A 3 -29.13 -20.74 43.80
C PRO A 3 -27.96 -21.37 43.03
N PRO A 4 -28.23 -22.19 41.99
CA PRO A 4 -27.20 -22.92 41.27
C PRO A 4 -26.29 -21.94 40.50
N ARG A 5 -24.99 -22.06 40.75
CA ARG A 5 -23.94 -21.28 40.06
C ARG A 5 -23.99 -21.63 38.57
N ARG A 6 -24.09 -20.62 37.69
CA ARG A 6 -23.92 -20.80 36.24
C ARG A 6 -22.51 -21.32 35.96
N THR A 7 -22.37 -22.62 35.78
CA THR A 7 -21.12 -23.30 35.44
C THR A 7 -20.86 -23.18 33.95
N GLY A 8 -20.01 -22.24 33.54
CA GLY A 8 -19.40 -22.09 32.20
C GLY A 8 -20.38 -21.84 31.04
N SER A 9 -20.16 -20.99 30.05
CA SER A 9 -19.03 -20.14 29.68
C SER A 9 -19.54 -19.10 28.67
N ALA A 10 -20.58 -18.33 29.03
CA ALA A 10 -21.12 -17.28 28.16
C ALA A 10 -20.07 -16.20 27.83
N PHE A 11 -19.17 -15.93 28.79
CA PHE A 11 -18.04 -15.02 28.60
C PHE A 11 -16.95 -15.60 27.68
N GLU A 12 -16.57 -16.88 27.81
CA GLU A 12 -15.58 -17.48 26.89
C GLU A 12 -16.12 -17.61 25.47
N GLN A 13 -17.41 -17.91 25.30
CA GLN A 13 -18.04 -17.95 23.97
C GLN A 13 -18.05 -16.57 23.32
N ALA A 14 -18.26 -15.50 24.10
CA ALA A 14 -18.18 -14.13 23.60
C ALA A 14 -16.74 -13.72 23.23
N GLU A 15 -15.75 -14.10 24.04
CA GLU A 15 -14.33 -13.84 23.72
C GLU A 15 -13.85 -14.63 22.50
N ALA A 16 -14.30 -15.89 22.34
CA ALA A 16 -13.98 -16.70 21.17
C ALA A 16 -14.55 -16.07 19.89
N ALA A 17 -15.82 -15.65 19.92
CA ALA A 17 -16.45 -14.98 18.79
C ALA A 17 -15.78 -13.64 18.44
N PHE A 18 -15.35 -12.86 19.43
CA PHE A 18 -14.65 -11.59 19.21
C PHE A 18 -13.25 -11.78 18.61
N LYS A 19 -12.50 -12.81 19.04
CA LYS A 19 -11.19 -13.17 18.47
C LYS A 19 -11.31 -13.65 17.01
N SER A 20 -12.36 -14.38 16.67
CA SER A 20 -12.61 -14.85 15.29
C SER A 20 -12.95 -13.71 14.33
N VAL A 21 -13.62 -12.65 14.82
CA VAL A 21 -14.00 -11.48 13.99
C VAL A 21 -12.84 -10.48 13.85
N THR A 22 -11.98 -10.34 14.87
CA THR A 22 -10.85 -9.38 14.82
C THR A 22 -9.61 -9.92 14.10
N THR A 23 -9.57 -11.21 13.75
CA THR A 23 -8.49 -11.76 12.92
C THR A 23 -8.80 -11.49 11.45
N LYS A 24 -8.46 -10.28 10.99
CA LYS A 24 -8.36 -10.00 9.56
C LYS A 24 -7.27 -10.93 9.00
N PRO A 25 -7.57 -11.81 8.03
CA PRO A 25 -6.52 -12.59 7.38
C PRO A 25 -5.48 -11.62 6.86
N ALA A 26 -4.25 -11.75 7.33
CA ALA A 26 -3.13 -10.97 6.80
C ALA A 26 -3.11 -11.25 5.29
N ALA A 27 -3.39 -10.21 4.50
CA ALA A 27 -3.24 -10.29 3.06
C ALA A 27 -1.84 -10.84 2.78
N PRO A 28 -1.69 -11.79 1.84
CA PRO A 28 -0.38 -12.37 1.54
C PRO A 28 0.58 -11.22 1.25
N ALA A 29 1.70 -11.20 1.97
CA ALA A 29 2.72 -10.18 1.80
C ALA A 29 3.02 -10.03 0.30
N PRO A 30 2.98 -8.82 -0.27
CA PRO A 30 3.35 -8.64 -1.66
C PRO A 30 4.75 -9.23 -1.82
N LYS A 31 4.88 -10.16 -2.77
CA LYS A 31 6.17 -10.76 -3.14
C LYS A 31 7.18 -9.62 -3.23
N PRO A 32 8.37 -9.71 -2.60
CA PRO A 32 9.36 -8.66 -2.75
C PRO A 32 9.62 -8.53 -4.24
N ALA A 33 9.10 -7.45 -4.83
CA ALA A 33 9.36 -7.11 -6.20
C ALA A 33 10.88 -7.04 -6.29
N ALA A 34 11.45 -7.91 -7.13
CA ALA A 34 12.87 -7.97 -7.41
C ALA A 34 13.40 -6.55 -7.44
N VAL A 35 14.35 -6.23 -6.55
CA VAL A 35 14.91 -4.89 -6.40
C VAL A 35 15.27 -4.42 -7.82
N PRO A 36 14.44 -3.59 -8.47
CA PRO A 36 14.87 -2.99 -9.72
C PRO A 36 15.94 -2.00 -9.28
N GLU A 37 16.96 -1.75 -10.09
CA GLU A 37 17.83 -0.58 -9.89
C GLU A 37 16.95 0.62 -9.47
N GLY A 38 17.10 1.00 -8.19
CA GLY A 38 16.06 1.71 -7.48
C GLY A 38 15.90 3.12 -8.04
N LYS A 39 14.66 3.57 -8.22
CA LYS A 39 14.37 4.97 -8.49
C LYS A 39 14.98 5.81 -7.35
N GLU A 40 15.98 6.61 -7.66
CA GLU A 40 16.62 7.48 -6.69
C GLU A 40 15.80 8.76 -6.50
N MET A 41 15.52 9.12 -5.25
CA MET A 41 14.85 10.37 -4.93
C MET A 41 15.84 11.52 -5.05
N VAL A 42 15.74 12.28 -6.13
CA VAL A 42 16.58 13.45 -6.41
C VAL A 42 15.79 14.75 -6.32
N SER A 43 16.46 15.81 -5.85
CA SER A 43 15.88 17.16 -5.83
C SER A 43 16.21 17.90 -7.12
N ILE A 44 15.32 17.84 -8.11
CA ILE A 44 15.42 18.58 -9.38
C ILE A 44 14.46 19.78 -9.39
N ARG A 45 14.82 20.86 -10.09
CA ARG A 45 13.90 21.96 -10.36
C ARG A 45 13.20 21.72 -11.70
N LEU A 46 11.88 21.81 -11.67
CA LEU A 46 11.02 21.65 -12.84
C LEU A 46 10.11 22.88 -12.98
N ASP A 47 9.83 23.26 -14.22
CA ASP A 47 8.90 24.35 -14.49
C ASP A 47 7.48 24.04 -14.00
N ARG A 48 6.79 25.10 -13.55
CA ARG A 48 5.43 24.97 -13.00
C ARG A 48 4.43 24.45 -14.02
N SER A 49 4.58 24.83 -15.29
CA SER A 49 3.73 24.37 -16.39
C SER A 49 3.88 22.87 -16.63
N VAL A 50 5.11 22.37 -16.62
CA VAL A 50 5.40 20.95 -16.79
C VAL A 50 4.87 20.14 -15.62
N LEU A 51 5.09 20.62 -14.39
CA LEU A 51 4.58 19.97 -13.19
C LEU A 51 3.03 19.92 -13.16
N ALA A 52 2.37 21.01 -13.54
CA ALA A 52 0.90 21.05 -13.65
C ALA A 52 0.40 20.03 -14.69
N HIS A 53 0.99 20.01 -15.88
CA HIS A 53 0.62 19.08 -16.95
C HIS A 53 0.65 17.61 -16.49
N PHE A 54 1.72 17.18 -15.83
CA PHE A 54 1.82 15.79 -15.37
C PHE A 54 0.92 15.49 -14.16
N GLN A 55 0.70 16.47 -13.26
CA GLN A 55 -0.16 16.31 -12.08
C GLN A 55 -1.65 16.25 -12.42
N ASP A 56 -2.09 16.96 -13.46
CA ASP A 56 -3.50 16.99 -13.89
C ASP A 56 -4.00 15.59 -14.32
N ASP A 57 -3.12 14.77 -14.88
CA ASP A 57 -3.41 13.38 -15.25
C ASP A 57 -3.52 12.41 -14.05
N GLY A 58 -3.41 12.92 -12.80
CA GLY A 58 -3.69 12.17 -11.58
C GLY A 58 -2.53 11.32 -11.01
N PRO A 59 -2.83 10.34 -10.13
CA PRO A 59 -1.82 9.51 -9.46
C PRO A 59 -0.84 8.85 -10.45
N GLY A 60 0.45 8.78 -10.07
CA GLY A 60 1.50 8.21 -10.95
C GLY A 60 2.19 9.23 -11.87
N TRP A 61 1.94 10.53 -11.70
CA TRP A 61 2.57 11.58 -12.50
C TRP A 61 4.11 11.56 -12.49
N GLN A 62 4.73 11.12 -11.39
CA GLN A 62 6.18 10.96 -11.29
C GLN A 62 6.71 9.83 -12.18
N ASP A 63 5.93 8.76 -12.37
CA ASP A 63 6.31 7.67 -13.27
C ASP A 63 6.18 8.10 -14.73
N ARG A 64 5.15 8.89 -15.07
CA ARG A 64 4.98 9.45 -16.42
C ARG A 64 6.08 10.43 -16.79
N ILE A 65 6.45 11.35 -15.89
CA ILE A 65 7.56 12.26 -16.16
C ILE A 65 8.89 11.50 -16.28
N ASN A 66 9.12 10.46 -15.47
CA ASN A 66 10.29 9.61 -15.64
C ASN A 66 10.27 8.88 -17.00
N ALA A 67 9.12 8.36 -17.45
CA ALA A 67 9.01 7.75 -18.78
C ALA A 67 9.32 8.75 -19.90
N ALA A 68 8.79 9.98 -19.81
CA ALA A 68 9.10 11.04 -20.77
C ALA A 68 10.59 11.41 -20.77
N LEU A 69 11.23 11.47 -19.60
CA LEU A 69 12.66 11.72 -19.48
C LEU A 69 13.50 10.57 -20.07
N ARG A 70 13.09 9.31 -19.86
CA ARG A 70 13.76 8.14 -20.47
C ARG A 70 13.66 8.15 -21.98
N GLN A 71 12.47 8.44 -22.52
CA GLN A 71 12.26 8.58 -23.95
C GLN A 71 13.11 9.72 -24.54
N ALA A 72 13.15 10.88 -23.87
CA ALA A 72 13.95 12.03 -24.32
C ALA A 72 15.47 11.76 -24.24
N ALA A 73 15.91 10.96 -23.28
CA ALA A 73 17.30 10.53 -23.13
C ALA A 73 17.68 9.35 -24.04
N GLY A 74 16.74 8.78 -24.80
CA GLY A 74 16.98 7.60 -25.64
C GLY A 74 17.18 6.31 -24.85
N LEU A 75 16.73 6.26 -23.59
CA LEU A 75 16.86 5.10 -22.70
C LEU A 75 15.75 4.04 -22.90
N ASP A 76 14.82 4.30 -23.83
CA ASP A 76 13.72 3.40 -24.24
C ASP A 76 13.98 2.75 -25.61
N GLU A 77 15.08 3.09 -26.30
CA GLU A 77 15.52 2.49 -27.58
C GLU A 77 16.61 1.42 -27.34
N ALA A 78 16.24 0.33 -26.64
CA ALA A 78 17.05 -0.90 -26.55
C ALA A 78 16.18 -2.14 -26.30
#